data_AF-A0A9P7XJ19-F1
#
_entry.id   AF-A0A9P7XJ19-F1
#
_cell.length_a   1.000
_cell.length_b   1.000
_cell.length_c   1.000
_cell.angle_alpha   90.00
_cell.angle_beta   90.00
_cell.angle_gamma   90.00
#
_symmetry.space_group_name_H-M   'P 1'
#
loop_
_entity.id
_entity.type
_entity.pdbx_description
1 polymer ?
#
loop_
_entity_poly.entity_id
_entity_poly.type
_entity_poly.pdbx_seq_one_letter_code
_entity_poly.pdbx_strand_id
1 'polypeptide(L)'
;MYITTEGVKSEQAVRDDSSKITIQATGSTSWRRNDIKYKKNEAFVDVVESVNLLMSAKGTVLRADVDGHVMMRAYLSGTPECKFGLNDKLVLDKNEQGAGDDAVELDDCQFHQCVRLGKFDADRSITFVPPDGEFELMKYRSTRDVNLPLKVIPSIVEHGKSKVEYTVSIRTNFNTKLSATEVALRIPTPLNATQVEVKVSQGKAKYVPAENVILWKIPRMQGGSEATLQGLADLTATTNRQAWARPPIDVDFQVLMLTASGLSVRFLKVFEKSNYHSVKWVRYLTKASGTYQVRI
;
A
#
# COMPACT_ATOMS: atom_id res chain seq x y z
N MET A 1 6.38 -38.82 39.32
CA MET A 1 6.15 -38.99 37.87
C MET A 1 4.64 -38.91 37.67
N TYR A 2 4.11 -37.77 37.20
CA TYR A 2 2.66 -37.61 36.97
C TYR A 2 2.41 -37.76 35.47
N ILE A 3 1.64 -38.77 35.09
CA ILE A 3 1.21 -39.02 33.72
C ILE A 3 -0.16 -38.34 33.56
N THR A 4 -0.24 -37.35 32.66
CA THR A 4 -1.50 -36.73 32.25
C THR A 4 -2.18 -37.61 31.21
N THR A 5 -3.37 -38.11 31.52
CA THR A 5 -4.22 -38.82 30.55
C THR A 5 -4.88 -37.80 29.63
N GLU A 6 -4.40 -37.71 28.38
CA GLU A 6 -5.13 -37.04 27.31
C GLU A 6 -6.45 -37.78 27.05
N GLY A 7 -7.57 -37.05 27.11
CA GLY A 7 -8.89 -37.61 26.96
C GLY A 7 -9.11 -38.18 25.55
N VAL A 8 -9.42 -39.48 25.48
CA VAL A 8 -9.82 -40.16 24.25
C VAL A 8 -11.17 -39.60 23.80
N LYS A 9 -11.19 -38.88 22.67
CA LYS A 9 -12.44 -38.44 22.03
C LYS A 9 -13.24 -39.68 21.61
N SER A 10 -14.54 -39.69 21.88
CA SER A 10 -15.42 -40.81 21.54
C SER A 10 -15.43 -41.09 20.04
N GLU A 11 -15.51 -42.37 19.64
CA GLU A 11 -15.56 -42.77 18.23
C GLU A 11 -16.69 -42.08 17.45
N GLN A 12 -17.79 -41.76 18.13
CA GLN A 12 -18.91 -40.99 17.56
C GLN A 12 -18.48 -39.56 17.18
N ALA A 13 -17.73 -38.87 18.05
CA ALA A 13 -17.23 -37.53 17.78
C ALA A 13 -16.18 -37.52 16.66
N VAL A 14 -15.35 -38.57 16.58
CA VAL A 14 -14.37 -38.75 15.48
C VAL A 14 -15.08 -39.01 14.16
N ARG A 15 -16.14 -39.83 14.15
CA ARG A 15 -16.97 -40.08 12.95
C ARG A 15 -17.73 -38.83 12.50
N ASP A 16 -18.28 -38.06 13.42
CA ASP A 16 -18.94 -36.79 13.11
C ASP A 16 -17.96 -35.74 12.57
N ASP A 17 -16.72 -35.68 13.09
CA ASP A 17 -15.69 -34.80 12.52
C ASP A 17 -15.26 -35.28 11.12
N SER A 18 -15.01 -36.59 10.95
CA SER A 18 -14.60 -37.15 9.66
C SER A 18 -15.67 -36.99 8.57
N SER A 19 -16.95 -37.12 8.92
CA SER A 19 -18.06 -36.89 8.00
C SER A 19 -18.24 -35.42 7.66
N LYS A 20 -18.07 -34.50 8.62
CA LYS A 20 -18.02 -33.05 8.36
C LYS A 20 -16.87 -32.68 7.41
N ILE A 21 -15.68 -33.26 7.60
CA ILE A 21 -14.51 -33.05 6.73
C ILE A 21 -14.80 -33.59 5.32
N THR A 22 -15.39 -34.78 5.21
CA THR A 22 -15.72 -35.39 3.91
C THR A 22 -16.80 -34.59 3.16
N ILE A 23 -17.82 -34.10 3.87
CA ILE A 23 -18.88 -33.24 3.29
C ILE A 23 -18.30 -31.89 2.83
N GLN A 24 -17.37 -31.30 3.59
CA GLN A 24 -16.65 -30.08 3.20
C GLN A 24 -15.78 -30.31 1.95
N ALA A 25 -15.20 -31.50 1.78
CA ALA A 25 -14.41 -31.87 0.60
C ALA A 25 -15.27 -32.08 -0.66
N THR A 26 -16.54 -32.47 -0.51
CA THR A 26 -17.47 -32.69 -1.65
C THR A 26 -18.45 -31.54 -1.91
N GLY A 27 -18.50 -30.53 -1.03
CA GLY A 27 -19.39 -29.37 -1.15
C GLY A 27 -18.88 -28.31 -2.13
N SER A 28 -19.79 -27.51 -2.69
CA SER A 28 -19.48 -26.49 -3.71
C SER A 28 -18.60 -25.31 -3.24
N THR A 29 -18.26 -25.23 -1.95
CA THR A 29 -17.52 -24.11 -1.33
C THR A 29 -16.55 -24.65 -0.27
N SER A 30 -15.29 -24.89 -0.64
CA SER A 30 -14.29 -25.51 0.25
C SER A 30 -13.69 -24.58 1.30
N TRP A 31 -13.84 -23.26 1.14
CA TRP A 31 -13.15 -22.24 1.96
C TRP A 31 -14.01 -21.62 3.08
N ARG A 32 -15.26 -22.05 3.26
CA ARG A 32 -16.16 -21.48 4.28
C ARG A 32 -17.09 -22.53 4.90
N ARG A 33 -17.21 -22.50 6.23
CA ARG A 33 -18.13 -23.37 6.99
C ARG A 33 -19.54 -22.77 7.07
N ASN A 34 -20.56 -23.62 7.09
CA ASN A 34 -21.97 -23.20 7.06
C ASN A 34 -22.52 -22.75 8.43
N ASP A 35 -21.88 -23.13 9.53
CA ASP A 35 -22.37 -22.98 10.90
C ASP A 35 -21.80 -21.75 11.64
N ILE A 36 -21.07 -20.89 10.92
CA ILE A 36 -20.46 -19.68 11.46
C ILE A 36 -21.54 -18.72 11.95
N LYS A 37 -21.39 -18.21 13.17
CA LYS A 37 -22.30 -17.23 13.77
C LYS A 37 -21.54 -16.17 14.52
N TYR A 38 -21.90 -14.92 14.26
CA TYR A 38 -21.41 -13.76 14.98
C TYR A 38 -22.56 -13.00 15.66
N LYS A 39 -22.28 -12.46 16.84
CA LYS A 39 -23.22 -11.54 17.53
C LYS A 39 -23.41 -10.24 16.73
N LYS A 40 -22.35 -9.78 16.06
CA LYS A 40 -22.34 -8.61 15.18
C LYS A 40 -21.75 -9.03 13.85
N ASN A 41 -22.46 -8.75 12.76
CA ASN A 41 -21.99 -9.07 11.41
C ASN A 41 -21.26 -7.85 10.84
N GLU A 42 -19.94 -7.98 10.66
CA GLU A 42 -19.07 -6.87 10.28
C GLU A 42 -18.13 -7.29 9.16
N ALA A 43 -17.88 -6.38 8.22
CA ALA A 43 -16.91 -6.56 7.16
C ALA A 43 -15.99 -5.34 7.10
N PHE A 44 -14.68 -5.56 7.08
CA PHE A 44 -13.67 -4.52 6.94
C PHE A 44 -12.92 -4.75 5.64
N VAL A 45 -12.73 -3.69 4.86
CA VAL A 45 -11.95 -3.71 3.62
C VAL A 45 -10.82 -2.71 3.76
N ASP A 46 -9.59 -3.19 3.65
CA ASP A 46 -8.38 -2.37 3.64
C ASP A 46 -7.79 -2.42 2.23
N VAL A 47 -7.78 -1.28 1.53
CA VAL A 47 -7.09 -1.12 0.25
C VAL A 47 -5.70 -0.58 0.53
N VAL A 48 -4.68 -1.39 0.27
CA VAL A 48 -3.28 -1.07 0.56
C VAL A 48 -2.49 -0.99 -0.74
N GLU A 49 -1.93 0.18 -1.00
CA GLU A 49 -1.14 0.46 -2.20
C GLU A 49 0.30 0.74 -1.86
N SER A 50 1.20 0.05 -2.56
CA SER A 50 2.63 0.35 -2.56
C SER A 50 2.97 1.13 -3.83
N VAL A 51 3.47 2.35 -3.68
CA VAL A 51 3.80 3.24 -4.80
C VAL A 51 5.28 3.11 -5.12
N ASN A 52 5.57 2.76 -6.37
CA ASN A 52 6.90 2.69 -6.91
C ASN A 52 7.15 3.92 -7.78
N LEU A 53 8.26 4.63 -7.54
CA LEU A 53 8.66 5.78 -8.35
C LEU A 53 10.16 5.68 -8.68
N LEU A 54 10.50 5.98 -9.94
CA LEU A 54 11.83 6.41 -10.31
C LEU A 54 11.73 7.74 -11.04
N MET A 55 12.32 8.78 -10.47
CA MET A 55 12.36 10.13 -11.06
C MET A 55 13.79 10.50 -11.48
N SER A 56 13.92 11.18 -12.62
CA SER A 56 15.18 11.72 -13.10
C SER A 56 15.62 12.94 -12.28
N ALA A 57 16.91 13.29 -12.35
CA ALA A 57 17.44 14.50 -11.70
C ALA A 57 16.81 15.81 -12.22
N LYS A 58 16.19 15.78 -13.41
CA LYS A 58 15.47 16.93 -13.98
C LYS A 58 14.00 16.98 -13.55
N GLY A 59 13.54 16.04 -12.73
CA GLY A 59 12.14 15.94 -12.29
C GLY A 59 11.21 15.22 -13.26
N THR A 60 11.73 14.55 -14.28
CA THR A 60 10.93 13.71 -15.20
C THR A 60 10.65 12.36 -14.54
N VAL A 61 9.39 11.94 -14.48
CA VAL A 61 9.03 10.59 -14.04
C VAL A 61 9.51 9.58 -15.08
N LEU A 62 10.41 8.68 -14.69
CA LEU A 62 10.94 7.61 -15.55
C LEU A 62 10.13 6.31 -15.40
N ARG A 63 9.61 6.06 -14.20
CA ARG A 63 8.74 4.93 -13.88
C ARG A 63 7.83 5.35 -12.74
N ALA A 64 6.53 5.08 -12.86
CA ALA A 64 5.57 5.17 -11.76
C ALA A 64 4.57 4.02 -11.91
N ASP A 65 4.39 3.24 -10.85
CA ASP A 65 3.43 2.14 -10.80
C ASP A 65 2.98 1.89 -9.37
N VAL A 66 1.80 1.29 -9.26
CA VAL A 66 1.15 0.95 -7.99
C VAL A 66 0.90 -0.53 -7.95
N ASP A 67 1.39 -1.17 -6.89
CA ASP A 67 1.03 -2.52 -6.50
C ASP A 67 -0.03 -2.46 -5.39
N GLY A 68 -1.25 -2.85 -5.72
CA GLY A 68 -2.41 -2.74 -4.85
C GLY A 68 -2.89 -4.08 -4.33
N HIS A 69 -3.29 -4.11 -3.05
CA HIS A 69 -3.84 -5.27 -2.36
C HIS A 69 -5.14 -4.88 -1.67
N VAL A 70 -6.20 -5.65 -1.89
CA VAL A 70 -7.49 -5.49 -1.20
C VAL A 70 -7.61 -6.60 -0.17
N MET A 71 -7.39 -6.24 1.09
CA MET A 71 -7.51 -7.13 2.24
C MET A 71 -8.93 -7.03 2.80
N MET A 72 -9.55 -8.17 3.09
CA MET A 72 -10.88 -8.21 3.68
C MET A 72 -10.85 -9.00 4.99
N ARG A 73 -11.52 -8.46 6.02
CA ARG A 73 -11.84 -9.17 7.26
C ARG A 73 -13.34 -9.34 7.34
N ALA A 74 -13.80 -10.58 7.18
CA ALA A 74 -15.22 -10.93 7.14
C ALA A 74 -15.63 -11.66 8.42
N TYR A 75 -16.34 -10.96 9.30
CA TYR A 75 -16.98 -11.53 10.49
C TYR A 75 -18.48 -11.60 10.23
N LEU A 76 -18.88 -12.53 9.37
CA LEU A 76 -20.24 -12.65 8.86
C LEU A 76 -20.82 -14.02 9.21
N SER A 77 -22.10 -14.10 9.56
CA SER A 77 -22.76 -15.36 9.90
C SER A 77 -23.20 -16.13 8.64
N GLY A 78 -23.24 -17.46 8.70
CA GLY A 78 -23.69 -18.30 7.60
C GLY A 78 -22.74 -18.30 6.40
N THR A 79 -23.30 -18.35 5.19
CA THR A 79 -22.59 -18.39 3.91
C THR A 79 -23.02 -17.25 2.99
N PRO A 80 -22.69 -16.00 3.35
CA PRO A 80 -23.19 -14.85 2.64
C PRO A 80 -22.55 -14.77 1.24
N GLU A 81 -23.36 -14.39 0.25
CA GLU A 81 -22.85 -13.94 -1.03
C GLU A 81 -22.56 -12.43 -0.93
N CYS A 82 -21.32 -12.06 -1.22
CA CYS A 82 -20.87 -10.67 -1.28
C CYS A 82 -20.76 -10.20 -2.72
N LYS A 83 -21.11 -8.94 -2.95
CA LYS A 83 -20.81 -8.21 -4.20
C LYS A 83 -20.01 -6.97 -3.90
N PHE A 84 -18.82 -6.86 -4.50
CA PHE A 84 -17.89 -5.77 -4.31
C PHE A 84 -17.69 -4.99 -5.61
N GLY A 85 -17.88 -3.68 -5.56
CA GLY A 85 -17.84 -2.80 -6.72
C GLY A 85 -16.75 -1.73 -6.59
N LEU A 86 -16.00 -1.54 -7.67
CA LEU A 86 -14.88 -0.61 -7.80
C LEU A 86 -15.16 0.43 -8.92
N ASN A 87 -14.39 1.51 -8.97
CA ASN A 87 -14.41 2.52 -10.04
C ASN A 87 -13.46 2.20 -11.21
N ASP A 88 -13.34 0.93 -11.63
CA ASP A 88 -12.45 0.54 -12.74
C ASP A 88 -12.96 1.09 -14.09
N LYS A 89 -12.07 1.59 -14.94
CA LYS A 89 -12.35 2.20 -16.26
C LYS A 89 -12.96 1.23 -17.25
N LEU A 90 -12.60 -0.06 -17.18
CA LEU A 90 -13.31 -1.08 -17.94
C LEU A 90 -14.82 -1.04 -17.62
N VAL A 91 -15.20 -0.65 -16.39
CA VAL A 91 -16.60 -0.54 -15.92
C VAL A 91 -17.38 0.59 -16.59
N LEU A 92 -16.74 1.71 -16.96
CA LEU A 92 -17.46 2.90 -17.43
C LEU A 92 -17.70 2.94 -18.94
N ASP A 93 -16.84 2.33 -19.76
CA ASP A 93 -16.89 2.48 -21.22
C ASP A 93 -18.06 1.75 -21.92
N LYS A 94 -18.87 0.95 -21.22
CA LYS A 94 -20.10 0.34 -21.78
C LYS A 94 -21.40 1.03 -21.39
N ASN A 95 -21.37 1.96 -20.45
CA ASN A 95 -22.52 2.81 -20.12
C ASN A 95 -22.26 4.19 -20.74
N GLU A 96 -22.62 4.37 -22.01
CA GLU A 96 -22.61 5.68 -22.66
C GLU A 96 -23.57 6.64 -21.95
N GLN A 97 -23.02 7.44 -21.02
CA GLN A 97 -23.29 8.86 -20.76
C GLN A 97 -22.52 9.27 -19.50
N GLY A 98 -21.32 9.82 -19.70
CA GLY A 98 -20.51 10.42 -18.65
C GLY A 98 -19.46 9.49 -18.05
N ALA A 99 -18.44 9.13 -18.85
CA ALA A 99 -17.16 8.73 -18.28
C ALA A 99 -16.57 9.95 -17.56
N GLY A 100 -16.92 10.11 -16.29
CA GLY A 100 -16.27 11.07 -15.42
C GLY A 100 -14.79 10.71 -15.26
N ASP A 101 -13.98 11.73 -15.03
CA ASP A 101 -12.53 11.72 -14.76
C ASP A 101 -12.08 10.86 -13.55
N ASP A 102 -12.94 9.96 -13.05
CA ASP A 102 -12.83 9.24 -11.77
C ASP A 102 -12.73 7.70 -11.97
N ALA A 103 -12.41 7.25 -13.18
CA ALA A 103 -12.25 5.84 -13.52
C ALA A 103 -10.78 5.42 -13.48
N VAL A 104 -10.47 4.31 -12.81
CA VAL A 104 -9.10 3.79 -12.71
C VAL A 104 -8.86 2.71 -13.74
N GLU A 105 -7.80 2.86 -14.52
CA GLU A 105 -7.36 1.81 -15.43
C GLU A 105 -6.44 0.84 -14.67
N LEU A 106 -6.89 -0.42 -14.54
CA LEU A 106 -6.10 -1.50 -13.94
C LEU A 106 -5.42 -2.31 -15.05
N ASP A 107 -4.12 -2.52 -14.92
CA ASP A 107 -3.33 -3.25 -15.92
C ASP A 107 -3.64 -4.75 -15.87
N ASP A 108 -3.63 -5.31 -14.66
CA ASP A 108 -3.98 -6.69 -14.37
C ASP A 108 -4.54 -6.84 -12.95
N CYS A 109 -5.32 -7.90 -12.74
CA CYS A 109 -5.94 -8.24 -11.47
C CYS A 109 -5.83 -9.73 -11.19
N GLN A 110 -5.55 -10.08 -9.94
CA GLN A 110 -5.57 -11.45 -9.45
C GLN A 110 -6.59 -11.56 -8.32
N PHE A 111 -7.43 -12.59 -8.36
CA PHE A 111 -8.51 -12.78 -7.40
C PHE A 111 -8.29 -14.02 -6.54
N HIS A 112 -8.78 -13.98 -5.32
CA HIS A 112 -8.90 -15.17 -4.49
C HIS A 112 -9.86 -16.18 -5.13
N GLN A 113 -9.63 -17.48 -4.88
CA GLN A 113 -10.45 -18.59 -5.40
C GLN A 113 -11.94 -18.49 -5.06
N CYS A 114 -12.31 -17.66 -4.07
CA CYS A 114 -13.70 -17.45 -3.69
C CYS A 114 -14.50 -16.60 -4.69
N VAL A 115 -13.82 -15.93 -5.63
CA VAL A 115 -14.41 -15.04 -6.63
C VAL A 115 -14.95 -15.85 -7.81
N ARG A 116 -16.19 -15.54 -8.19
CA ARG A 116 -16.87 -16.15 -9.34
C ARG A 116 -16.54 -15.39 -10.62
N LEU A 117 -15.43 -15.76 -11.28
CA LEU A 117 -14.93 -15.08 -12.49
C LEU A 117 -15.98 -14.98 -13.61
N GLY A 118 -16.77 -16.03 -13.85
CA GLY A 118 -17.78 -16.03 -14.93
C GLY A 118 -18.93 -15.02 -14.78
N LYS A 119 -19.07 -14.36 -13.62
CA LYS A 119 -20.05 -13.26 -13.41
C LYS A 119 -19.42 -11.88 -13.47
N PHE A 120 -18.09 -11.77 -13.38
CA PHE A 120 -17.37 -10.51 -13.46
C PHE A 120 -17.62 -9.81 -14.80
N ASP A 121 -17.69 -10.56 -15.90
CA ASP A 121 -17.85 -9.99 -17.25
C ASP A 121 -19.24 -9.37 -17.51
N ALA A 122 -20.27 -9.77 -16.74
CA ALA A 122 -21.67 -9.41 -16.99
C ALA A 122 -22.14 -8.19 -16.19
N ASP A 123 -21.86 -8.14 -14.88
CA ASP A 123 -22.26 -7.04 -14.00
C ASP A 123 -21.08 -6.21 -13.47
N ARG A 124 -19.85 -6.57 -13.88
CA ARG A 124 -18.58 -5.92 -13.52
C ARG A 124 -18.42 -5.70 -12.02
N SER A 125 -19.03 -6.59 -11.24
CA SER A 125 -18.92 -6.67 -9.80
C SER A 125 -18.22 -7.96 -9.41
N ILE A 126 -17.37 -7.89 -8.39
CA ILE A 126 -16.68 -9.04 -7.85
C ILE A 126 -17.66 -9.76 -6.92
N THR A 127 -18.21 -10.88 -7.39
CA THR A 127 -19.14 -11.70 -6.61
C THR A 127 -18.41 -12.89 -5.98
N PHE A 128 -18.55 -13.08 -4.67
CA PHE A 128 -17.83 -14.11 -3.92
C PHE A 128 -18.54 -14.50 -2.63
N VAL A 129 -18.20 -15.67 -2.08
CA VAL A 129 -18.52 -16.03 -0.69
C VAL A 129 -17.23 -15.91 0.12
N PRO A 130 -17.08 -14.95 1.04
CA PRO A 130 -15.80 -14.69 1.70
C PRO A 130 -15.36 -15.86 2.60
N PRO A 131 -14.08 -16.25 2.62
CA PRO A 131 -13.50 -16.94 3.76
C PRO A 131 -13.81 -16.22 5.07
N ASP A 132 -13.82 -16.96 6.16
CA ASP A 132 -14.05 -16.38 7.49
C ASP A 132 -12.77 -15.76 8.04
N GLY A 133 -12.88 -14.59 8.68
CA GLY A 133 -11.72 -13.86 9.18
C GLY A 133 -10.99 -13.07 8.09
N GLU A 134 -9.65 -13.01 8.18
CA GLU A 134 -8.80 -12.21 7.31
C GLU A 134 -8.33 -12.98 6.08
N PHE A 135 -8.48 -12.39 4.90
CA PHE A 135 -7.96 -12.91 3.64
C PHE A 135 -7.70 -11.79 2.62
N GLU A 136 -6.85 -12.05 1.64
CA GLU A 136 -6.65 -11.15 0.50
C GLU A 136 -7.71 -11.46 -0.56
N LEU A 137 -8.57 -10.50 -0.88
CA LEU A 137 -9.63 -10.67 -1.87
C LEU A 137 -9.08 -10.57 -3.30
N MET A 138 -8.24 -9.56 -3.54
CA MET A 138 -7.62 -9.33 -4.83
C MET A 138 -6.29 -8.57 -4.72
N LYS A 139 -5.44 -8.78 -5.72
CA LYS A 139 -4.30 -7.94 -6.05
C LYS A 139 -4.54 -7.24 -7.37
N TYR A 140 -3.99 -6.05 -7.54
CA TYR A 140 -4.03 -5.34 -8.82
C TYR A 140 -2.76 -4.54 -9.04
N ARG A 141 -2.52 -4.20 -10.30
CA ARG A 141 -1.45 -3.30 -10.72
C ARG A 141 -2.04 -2.14 -11.51
N SER A 142 -1.49 -0.94 -11.33
CA SER A 142 -1.80 0.21 -12.16
C SER A 142 -0.55 1.03 -12.48
N THR A 143 -0.35 1.34 -13.75
CA THR A 143 0.80 2.11 -14.28
C THR A 143 0.39 3.44 -14.90
N ARG A 144 -0.92 3.70 -15.01
CA ARG A 144 -1.48 4.89 -15.66
C ARG A 144 -1.97 5.89 -14.63
N ASP A 145 -1.76 7.17 -14.91
CA ASP A 145 -2.27 8.29 -14.12
C ASP A 145 -2.00 8.20 -12.61
N VAL A 146 -0.86 7.59 -12.24
CA VAL A 146 -0.45 7.41 -10.84
C VAL A 146 -0.26 8.76 -10.16
N ASN A 147 -1.09 9.04 -9.15
CA ASN A 147 -0.97 10.22 -8.32
C ASN A 147 0.18 10.07 -7.33
N LEU A 148 1.20 10.91 -7.48
CA LEU A 148 2.40 10.92 -6.65
C LEU A 148 2.16 11.75 -5.37
N PRO A 149 2.06 11.13 -4.17
CA PRO A 149 1.66 11.85 -2.96
C PRO A 149 2.70 12.85 -2.46
N LEU A 150 3.98 12.60 -2.73
CA LEU A 150 5.10 13.45 -2.31
C LEU A 150 5.95 13.82 -3.52
N LYS A 151 6.31 15.08 -3.67
CA LYS A 151 7.25 15.54 -4.70
C LYS A 151 8.53 15.99 -4.03
N VAL A 152 9.65 15.34 -4.37
CA VAL A 152 10.98 15.73 -3.90
C VAL A 152 11.70 16.52 -4.99
N ILE A 153 12.26 17.66 -4.62
CA ILE A 153 12.96 18.58 -5.50
C ILE A 153 14.37 18.77 -4.92
N PRO A 154 15.35 17.96 -5.36
CA PRO A 154 16.72 18.09 -4.92
C PRO A 154 17.50 19.11 -5.76
N SER A 155 18.42 19.82 -5.10
CA SER A 155 19.47 20.64 -5.70
C SER A 155 20.77 20.32 -4.97
N ILE A 156 21.75 19.78 -5.71
CA ILE A 156 23.04 19.39 -5.17
C ILE A 156 24.14 20.07 -5.96
N VAL A 157 24.88 20.94 -5.27
CA VAL A 157 25.92 21.79 -5.86
C VAL A 157 27.26 21.43 -5.27
N GLU A 158 28.20 21.04 -6.12
CA GLU A 158 29.59 20.78 -5.71
C GLU A 158 30.40 22.08 -5.81
N HIS A 159 30.94 22.51 -4.69
CA HIS A 159 31.80 23.71 -4.60
C HIS A 159 33.26 23.28 -4.68
N GLY A 160 33.77 23.23 -5.92
CA GLY A 160 35.15 22.83 -6.19
C GLY A 160 35.41 21.38 -5.79
N LYS A 161 36.27 21.17 -4.80
CA LYS A 161 36.69 19.82 -4.35
C LYS A 161 36.52 19.57 -2.86
N SER A 162 36.08 20.59 -2.12
CA SER A 162 36.10 20.57 -0.67
C SER A 162 34.70 20.55 -0.06
N LYS A 163 33.65 20.92 -0.82
CA LYS A 163 32.31 21.03 -0.26
C LYS A 163 31.21 20.59 -1.23
N VAL A 164 30.15 20.02 -0.68
CA VAL A 164 28.88 19.77 -1.37
C VAL A 164 27.76 20.42 -0.60
N GLU A 165 27.00 21.26 -1.27
CA GLU A 165 25.81 21.91 -0.74
C GLU A 165 24.55 21.17 -1.19
N TYR A 166 23.66 20.92 -0.25
CA TYR A 166 22.39 20.23 -0.44
C TYR A 166 21.25 21.20 -0.15
N THR A 167 20.32 21.33 -1.08
CA THR A 167 19.00 21.89 -0.83
C THR A 167 17.96 20.89 -1.32
N VAL A 168 17.21 20.28 -0.40
CA VAL A 168 16.19 19.27 -0.74
C VAL A 168 14.85 19.74 -0.21
N SER A 169 13.92 20.02 -1.12
CA SER A 169 12.54 20.37 -0.76
C SER A 169 11.61 19.19 -1.01
N ILE A 170 10.68 18.96 -0.09
CA ILE A 170 9.62 17.96 -0.22
C ILE A 170 8.27 18.65 -0.10
N ARG A 171 7.37 18.37 -1.06
CA ARG A 171 6.01 18.93 -1.12
C ARG A 171 4.99 17.80 -1.09
N THR A 172 3.94 17.94 -0.29
CA THR A 172 2.80 17.02 -0.32
C THR A 172 1.81 17.44 -1.42
N ASN A 173 1.35 16.47 -2.22
CA ASN A 173 0.43 16.68 -3.33
C ASN A 173 -0.90 15.95 -3.11
N PHE A 174 -1.52 16.19 -1.96
CA PHE A 174 -2.82 15.60 -1.61
C PHE A 174 -3.61 16.55 -0.70
N ASN A 175 -4.89 16.23 -0.49
CA ASN A 175 -5.84 17.05 0.24
C ASN A 175 -5.33 17.48 1.63
N THR A 176 -5.55 18.75 1.99
CA THR A 176 -5.13 19.35 3.26
C THR A 176 -5.80 18.75 4.50
N LYS A 177 -6.77 17.85 4.37
CA LYS A 177 -7.34 17.06 5.49
C LYS A 177 -6.54 15.80 5.81
N LEU A 178 -5.74 15.31 4.85
CA LEU A 178 -4.90 14.13 5.01
C LEU A 178 -3.50 14.53 5.46
N SER A 179 -2.77 13.57 6.02
CA SER A 179 -1.36 13.76 6.39
C SER A 179 -0.55 12.53 6.05
N ALA A 180 0.66 12.74 5.53
CA ALA A 180 1.67 11.72 5.44
C ALA A 180 2.33 11.51 6.81
N THR A 181 2.62 10.28 7.16
CA THR A 181 3.32 9.87 8.38
C THR A 181 4.52 9.01 8.03
N GLU A 182 5.44 8.88 8.98
CA GLU A 182 6.67 8.09 8.80
C GLU A 182 7.50 8.55 7.58
N VAL A 183 7.45 9.84 7.26
CA VAL A 183 8.18 10.39 6.12
C VAL A 183 9.67 10.36 6.46
N ALA A 184 10.44 9.62 5.67
CA ALA A 184 11.89 9.52 5.81
C ALA A 184 12.58 9.62 4.46
N LEU A 185 13.53 10.54 4.34
CA LEU A 185 14.39 10.68 3.16
C LEU A 185 15.79 10.19 3.52
N ARG A 186 16.36 9.33 2.68
CA ARG A 186 17.75 8.88 2.72
C ARG A 186 18.49 9.58 1.60
N ILE A 187 19.16 10.68 1.94
CA ILE A 187 19.86 11.53 0.96
C ILE A 187 21.34 11.11 0.95
N PRO A 188 21.87 10.56 -0.15
CA PRO A 188 23.24 10.09 -0.19
C PRO A 188 24.25 11.24 -0.19
N THR A 189 25.43 10.95 0.32
CA THR A 189 26.58 11.84 0.38
C THR A 189 27.80 11.19 -0.29
N PRO A 190 28.81 11.96 -0.72
CA PRO A 190 30.07 11.40 -1.19
C PRO A 190 30.77 10.56 -0.12
N LEU A 191 31.48 9.51 -0.54
CA LEU A 191 32.18 8.58 0.35
C LEU A 191 33.32 9.22 1.16
N ASN A 192 33.79 10.39 0.73
CA ASN A 192 34.84 11.17 1.39
C ASN A 192 34.30 12.34 2.22
N ALA A 193 32.99 12.37 2.49
CA ALA A 193 32.37 13.35 3.37
C ALA A 193 32.77 13.11 4.83
N THR A 194 33.37 14.12 5.47
CA THR A 194 33.85 14.03 6.85
C THR A 194 32.84 14.59 7.84
N GLN A 195 32.41 15.82 7.61
CA GLN A 195 31.46 16.54 8.43
C GLN A 195 30.32 17.02 7.56
N VAL A 196 29.09 16.87 8.05
CA VAL A 196 27.90 17.33 7.37
C VAL A 196 27.02 18.10 8.35
N GLU A 197 26.89 19.39 8.11
CA GLU A 197 25.97 20.25 8.85
C GLU A 197 24.62 20.28 8.15
N VAL A 198 23.53 20.15 8.90
CA VAL A 198 22.17 20.12 8.36
C VAL A 198 21.23 21.02 9.15
N LYS A 199 20.36 21.73 8.43
CA LYS A 199 19.25 22.52 8.95
C LYS A 199 17.98 22.12 8.22
N VAL A 200 16.89 21.96 8.97
CA VAL A 200 15.59 21.55 8.41
C VAL A 200 14.49 22.48 8.89
N SER A 201 13.52 22.77 8.02
CA SER A 201 12.33 23.53 8.41
C SER A 201 11.33 22.71 9.23
N GLN A 202 11.35 21.38 9.06
CA GLN A 202 10.49 20.45 9.78
C GLN A 202 11.19 19.10 10.02
N GLY A 203 10.83 18.44 11.12
CA GLY A 203 11.37 17.12 11.47
C GLY A 203 12.78 17.21 12.04
N LYS A 204 13.55 16.13 11.88
CA LYS A 204 14.94 16.02 12.35
C LYS A 204 15.80 15.39 11.28
N ALA A 205 16.98 15.94 11.03
CA ALA A 205 17.97 15.36 10.14
C ALA A 205 19.27 15.07 10.88
N LYS A 206 19.96 14.00 10.47
CA LYS A 206 21.29 13.67 10.95
C LYS A 206 22.12 13.03 9.84
N TYR A 207 23.42 13.27 9.86
CA TYR A 207 24.36 12.52 9.04
C TYR A 207 24.67 11.17 9.68
N VAL A 208 24.73 10.12 8.85
CA VAL A 208 25.05 8.74 9.23
C VAL A 208 26.29 8.31 8.42
N PRO A 209 27.51 8.50 8.95
CA PRO A 209 28.75 8.23 8.21
C PRO A 209 28.89 6.78 7.75
N ALA A 210 28.46 5.82 8.56
CA ALA A 210 28.55 4.39 8.24
C ALA A 210 27.76 4.00 6.97
N GLU A 211 26.75 4.79 6.62
CA GLU A 211 25.91 4.58 5.43
C GLU A 211 26.17 5.63 4.34
N ASN A 212 26.99 6.66 4.62
CA ASN A 212 27.20 7.84 3.76
C ASN A 212 25.88 8.51 3.35
N VAL A 213 24.96 8.69 4.30
CA VAL A 213 23.65 9.35 4.06
C VAL A 213 23.33 10.41 5.09
N ILE A 214 22.60 11.44 4.66
CA ILE A 214 21.79 12.29 5.53
C ILE A 214 20.42 11.64 5.66
N LEU A 215 20.03 11.29 6.89
CA LEU A 215 18.72 10.74 7.20
C LEU A 215 17.82 11.86 7.73
N TRP A 216 16.82 12.24 6.95
CA TRP A 216 15.84 13.26 7.31
C TRP A 216 14.48 12.61 7.60
N LYS A 217 14.02 12.72 8.85
CA LYS A 217 12.74 12.16 9.30
C LYS A 217 11.75 13.24 9.68
N ILE A 218 10.56 13.18 9.13
CA ILE A 218 9.43 14.05 9.45
C ILE A 218 8.28 13.14 9.94
N PRO A 219 7.96 13.15 11.25
CA PRO A 219 6.95 12.24 11.80
C PRO A 219 5.57 12.37 11.13
N ARG A 220 5.22 13.60 10.76
CA ARG A 220 3.95 13.93 10.11
C ARG A 220 4.07 15.16 9.22
N MET A 221 3.54 15.10 8.01
CA MET A 221 3.40 16.22 7.06
C MET A 221 1.96 16.37 6.61
N GLN A 222 1.41 17.59 6.69
CA GLN A 222 0.04 17.87 6.25
C GLN A 222 -0.04 17.94 4.72
N GLY A 223 -1.19 17.59 4.13
CA GLY A 223 -1.44 17.83 2.69
C GLY A 223 -1.33 19.31 2.32
N GLY A 224 -0.77 19.61 1.14
CA GLY A 224 -0.51 20.96 0.65
C GLY A 224 0.62 21.72 1.36
N SER A 225 1.45 21.04 2.16
CA SER A 225 2.58 21.64 2.87
C SER A 225 3.93 21.34 2.18
N GLU A 226 4.94 22.13 2.50
CA GLU A 226 6.31 21.97 2.03
C GLU A 226 7.28 21.98 3.22
N ALA A 227 8.32 21.17 3.15
CA ALA A 227 9.46 21.22 4.05
C ALA A 227 10.77 21.23 3.26
N THR A 228 11.81 21.83 3.83
CA THR A 228 13.11 21.97 3.18
C THR A 228 14.23 21.55 4.13
N LEU A 229 15.22 20.85 3.57
CA LEU A 229 16.51 20.56 4.18
C LEU A 229 17.59 21.35 3.45
N GLN A 230 18.44 22.01 4.22
CA GLN A 230 19.70 22.60 3.77
C GLN A 230 20.84 21.87 4.45
N GLY A 231 21.86 21.48 3.68
CA GLY A 231 23.02 20.78 4.20
C GLY A 231 24.32 21.23 3.55
N LEU A 232 25.41 21.18 4.30
CA LEU A 232 26.75 21.43 3.80
C LEU A 232 27.66 20.29 4.25
N ALA A 233 28.19 19.53 3.29
CA ALA A 233 29.16 18.48 3.54
C ALA A 233 30.56 18.98 3.19
N ASP A 234 31.49 18.87 4.14
CA ASP A 234 32.92 19.04 3.88
C ASP A 234 33.52 17.71 3.39
N LEU A 235 34.41 17.81 2.40
CA LEU A 235 35.05 16.68 1.74
C LEU A 235 36.55 16.66 2.05
N THR A 236 37.09 15.47 2.22
CA THR A 236 38.54 15.26 2.26
C THR A 236 39.14 15.13 0.87
N ALA A 237 40.35 15.65 0.70
CA ALA A 237 41.12 15.47 -0.52
C ALA A 237 41.49 13.99 -0.70
N THR A 238 41.19 13.42 -1.88
CA THR A 238 41.52 12.03 -2.22
C THR A 238 42.58 11.98 -3.33
N THR A 239 43.51 11.03 -3.22
CA THR A 239 44.59 10.81 -4.20
C THR A 239 44.07 10.24 -5.52
N ASN A 240 43.05 9.37 -5.45
CA ASN A 240 42.35 8.81 -6.60
C ASN A 240 40.93 9.40 -6.69
N ARG A 241 40.64 10.07 -7.82
CA ARG A 241 39.32 10.64 -8.10
C ARG A 241 38.42 9.60 -8.74
N GLN A 242 37.50 9.04 -7.97
CA GLN A 242 36.29 8.49 -8.56
C GLN A 242 35.22 9.58 -8.56
N ALA A 243 34.58 9.77 -9.71
CA ALA A 243 33.38 10.60 -9.79
C ALA A 243 32.33 10.02 -8.85
N TRP A 244 31.71 10.86 -8.02
CA TRP A 244 30.65 10.41 -7.14
C TRP A 244 29.48 9.90 -7.99
N ALA A 245 29.10 8.64 -7.78
CA ALA A 245 28.09 7.97 -8.59
C ALA A 245 26.66 8.53 -8.39
N ARG A 246 26.47 9.41 -7.40
CA ARG A 246 25.18 10.06 -7.06
C ARG A 246 24.01 9.07 -7.02
N PRO A 247 24.00 8.13 -6.05
CA PRO A 247 22.84 7.27 -5.85
C PRO A 247 21.55 8.10 -5.69
N PRO A 248 20.37 7.57 -6.04
CA PRO A 248 19.12 8.31 -5.83
C PRO A 248 18.83 8.53 -4.34
N ILE A 249 18.00 9.53 -4.06
CA ILE A 249 17.36 9.72 -2.75
C ILE A 249 16.23 8.70 -2.64
N ASP A 250 16.27 7.87 -1.59
CA ASP A 250 15.15 6.99 -1.24
C ASP A 250 14.16 7.73 -0.32
N VAL A 251 12.88 7.51 -0.52
CA VAL A 251 11.80 8.11 0.27
C VAL A 251 10.86 7.03 0.78
N ASP A 252 10.65 7.01 2.08
CA ASP A 252 9.64 6.17 2.73
C ASP A 252 8.53 7.07 3.29
N PHE A 253 7.28 6.63 3.20
CA PHE A 253 6.14 7.32 3.78
C PHE A 253 4.89 6.44 3.83
N GLN A 254 3.89 6.90 4.58
CA GLN A 254 2.53 6.36 4.59
C GLN A 254 1.50 7.49 4.54
N VAL A 255 0.43 7.34 3.78
CA VAL A 255 -0.73 8.25 3.76
C VAL A 255 -2.00 7.44 3.93
N LEU A 256 -2.76 7.74 4.98
CA LEU A 256 -4.06 7.12 5.24
C LEU A 256 -5.17 7.81 4.46
N MET A 257 -6.18 7.02 4.09
CA MET A 257 -7.36 7.47 3.34
C MET A 257 -7.01 8.10 1.98
N LEU A 258 -5.95 7.60 1.35
CA LEU A 258 -5.50 7.95 -0.01
C LEU A 258 -5.31 6.67 -0.82
N THR A 259 -5.57 6.76 -2.12
CA THR A 259 -5.07 5.83 -3.14
C THR A 259 -4.28 6.63 -4.19
N ALA A 260 -3.10 6.15 -4.54
CA ALA A 260 -2.26 6.68 -5.61
C ALA A 260 -2.79 6.28 -7.00
N SER A 261 -3.44 5.12 -7.13
CA SER A 261 -4.07 4.74 -8.40
C SER A 261 -5.39 5.48 -8.67
N GLY A 262 -5.97 6.13 -7.65
CA GLY A 262 -7.34 6.64 -7.69
C GLY A 262 -8.41 5.60 -7.40
N LEU A 263 -8.03 4.36 -7.04
CA LEU A 263 -9.01 3.28 -6.84
C LEU A 263 -9.90 3.59 -5.65
N SER A 264 -11.19 3.37 -5.83
CA SER A 264 -12.24 3.68 -4.87
C SER A 264 -13.26 2.56 -4.82
N VAL A 265 -13.60 2.16 -3.60
CA VAL A 265 -14.67 1.19 -3.34
C VAL A 265 -16.01 1.90 -3.43
N ARG A 266 -16.80 1.54 -4.45
CA ARG A 266 -18.14 2.09 -4.65
C ARG A 266 -19.17 1.45 -3.73
N PHE A 267 -19.11 0.12 -3.57
CA PHE A 267 -20.00 -0.59 -2.66
C PHE A 267 -19.45 -1.95 -2.25
N LEU A 268 -19.92 -2.40 -1.08
CA LEU A 268 -19.89 -3.80 -0.66
C LEU A 268 -21.31 -4.19 -0.25
N LYS A 269 -21.90 -5.15 -0.93
CA LYS A 269 -23.21 -5.72 -0.61
C LYS A 269 -23.03 -7.11 -0.03
N VAL A 270 -23.85 -7.46 0.96
CA VAL A 270 -23.82 -8.75 1.66
C VAL A 270 -25.23 -9.31 1.61
N PHE A 271 -25.38 -10.51 1.04
CA PHE A 271 -26.64 -11.20 0.87
C PHE A 271 -26.59 -12.53 1.63
N GLU A 272 -27.47 -12.72 2.60
CA GLU A 272 -27.61 -13.96 3.35
C GLU A 272 -29.09 -14.29 3.52
N LYS A 273 -29.44 -15.58 3.56
CA LYS A 273 -30.84 -16.05 3.67
C LYS A 273 -31.53 -15.54 4.94
N SER A 274 -30.78 -15.41 6.03
CA SER A 274 -31.27 -14.85 7.29
C SER A 274 -31.49 -13.34 7.26
N ASN A 275 -31.06 -12.66 6.18
CA ASN A 275 -31.24 -11.23 5.93
C ASN A 275 -30.82 -10.33 7.10
N TYR A 276 -29.73 -10.70 7.80
CA TYR A 276 -29.21 -9.90 8.90
C TYR A 276 -28.65 -8.56 8.39
N HIS A 277 -28.60 -7.57 9.28
CA HIS A 277 -27.89 -6.33 9.02
C HIS A 277 -26.37 -6.51 9.17
N SER A 278 -25.60 -5.91 8.26
CA SER A 278 -24.13 -5.95 8.26
C SER A 278 -23.51 -4.55 8.23
N VAL A 279 -22.58 -4.31 9.16
CA VAL A 279 -21.77 -3.08 9.19
C VAL A 279 -20.54 -3.27 8.29
N LYS A 280 -20.20 -2.23 7.53
CA LYS A 280 -19.14 -2.28 6.51
C LYS A 280 -18.20 -1.11 6.69
N TRP A 281 -16.90 -1.39 6.72
CA TRP A 281 -15.85 -0.39 6.86
C TRP A 281 -14.90 -0.48 5.69
N VAL A 282 -14.44 0.67 5.22
CA VAL A 282 -13.39 0.77 4.19
C VAL A 282 -12.31 1.71 4.69
N ARG A 283 -11.06 1.32 4.49
CA ARG A 283 -9.89 2.15 4.74
C ARG A 283 -8.95 2.03 3.55
N TYR A 284 -8.29 3.14 3.26
CA TYR A 284 -7.24 3.21 2.25
C TYR A 284 -5.90 3.52 2.91
N LEU A 285 -4.82 2.94 2.38
CA LEU A 285 -3.45 3.20 2.79
C LEU A 285 -2.56 3.20 1.55
N THR A 286 -1.92 4.33 1.28
CA THR A 286 -0.83 4.42 0.32
C THR A 286 0.49 4.46 1.08
N LYS A 287 1.47 3.66 0.67
CA LYS A 287 2.80 3.65 1.26
C LYS A 287 3.89 3.54 0.19
N ALA A 288 5.09 3.96 0.55
CA ALA A 288 6.30 3.58 -0.16
C ALA A 288 7.36 3.15 0.85
N SER A 289 8.11 2.11 0.50
CA SER A 289 9.21 1.60 1.31
C SER A 289 10.34 1.10 0.40
N GLY A 290 11.40 1.89 0.25
CA GLY A 290 12.55 1.55 -0.57
C GLY A 290 12.32 1.53 -2.09
N THR A 291 11.16 1.94 -2.58
CA THR A 291 10.80 1.92 -4.02
C THR A 291 10.49 3.30 -4.60
N TYR A 292 10.58 4.36 -3.79
CA TYR A 292 10.33 5.74 -4.21
C TYR A 292 11.65 6.51 -4.31
N GLN A 293 12.20 6.55 -5.51
CA GLN A 293 13.58 6.97 -5.77
C GLN A 293 13.67 8.21 -6.66
N VAL A 294 14.49 9.17 -6.25
CA VAL A 294 14.72 10.41 -6.98
C VAL A 294 16.21 10.58 -7.27
N ARG A 295 16.58 10.51 -8.56
CA ARG A 295 17.98 10.68 -8.99
C ARG A 295 18.46 12.11 -8.76
N ILE A 296 19.77 12.26 -8.57
CA ILE A 296 20.48 13.52 -8.24
C ILE A 296 21.77 13.67 -9.06
#